data_AF-A0A2E5C082-F1
#
_entry.id   AF-A0A2E5C082-F1
#
_cell.length_a   1.000
_cell.length_b   1.000
_cell.length_c   1.000
_cell.angle_alpha   90.00
_cell.angle_beta   90.00
_cell.angle_gamma   90.00
#
_symmetry.space_group_name_H-M   'P 1'
#
loop_
_entity.id
_entity.type
_entity.pdbx_description
1 polymer ?
#
loop_
_entity_poly.entity_id
_entity_poly.type
_entity_poly.pdbx_seq_one_letter_code
_entity_poly.pdbx_strand_id
1 'polypeptide(L)'
;MVKKGIKFFNSLKFIFICIFISGIFLAISGCGDFVTETDAGSCYNALDVRDYDTAISTCTSRKDKATAYLGKAGYDIVNLLKASSTAPSAFTAPSGVELGTDDISGATILNILQLSTDVISDNTLRATAITNSKNYLDNASALLHPYLSDNSSPLSADEILLDTFALAFSMQLYQVITYDNATTASAIVPSGDSLTCSEVDGADGTDAQAMLKAMDGHLWNTERNAVQCERMKTAIQSLSDSKEVIEELATWASAGGLLPSDIRDAVCDPLEDLTTYLSKLTDSVSKLTLTGENTEPITDAQTSTNTLLKDVGCKE
;
A
#
# COMPACT_ATOMS: atom_id res chain seq x y z
N MET A 1 43.39 4.72 21.68
CA MET A 1 42.66 3.69 22.46
C MET A 1 41.21 4.18 22.63
N VAL A 2 40.36 4.09 21.61
CA VAL A 2 39.58 2.93 21.14
C VAL A 2 38.64 2.36 22.21
N LYS A 3 37.35 2.60 21.98
CA LYS A 3 36.14 1.83 22.35
C LYS A 3 35.98 1.40 23.82
N LYS A 4 35.17 2.16 24.56
CA LYS A 4 34.17 1.57 25.47
C LYS A 4 32.80 1.88 24.88
N GLY A 5 32.29 0.91 24.13
CA GLY A 5 30.99 0.98 23.49
C GLY A 5 29.89 1.22 24.51
N ILE A 6 29.09 2.23 24.23
CA ILE A 6 27.80 2.48 24.85
C ILE A 6 26.91 1.27 24.48
N LYS A 7 26.92 0.23 25.32
CA LYS A 7 25.89 -0.81 25.32
C LYS A 7 24.66 -0.20 25.99
N PHE A 8 23.88 0.58 25.24
CA PHE A 8 22.59 1.05 25.72
C PHE A 8 21.52 0.01 25.34
N PHE A 9 21.22 -0.85 26.29
CA PHE A 9 19.94 -1.53 26.54
C PHE A 9 19.13 -2.02 25.31
N ASN A 10 19.60 -3.10 24.69
CA ASN A 10 18.83 -3.91 23.74
C ASN A 10 18.06 -5.02 24.48
N SER A 11 17.22 -4.66 25.46
CA SER A 11 16.40 -5.64 26.18
C SER A 11 14.94 -5.34 25.94
N LEU A 12 14.30 -6.25 25.20
CA LEU A 12 12.86 -6.43 24.99
C LEU A 12 12.00 -6.17 26.25
N LYS A 13 12.58 -6.30 27.46
CA LYS A 13 11.93 -6.00 28.74
C LYS A 13 11.52 -4.54 28.94
N PHE A 14 12.16 -3.57 28.27
CA PHE A 14 11.78 -2.15 28.41
C PHE A 14 10.62 -1.74 27.48
N ILE A 15 10.39 -2.51 26.41
CA ILE A 15 9.33 -2.24 25.42
C ILE A 15 7.93 -2.45 26.03
N PHE A 16 7.79 -3.36 27.00
CA PHE A 16 6.53 -3.61 27.70
C PHE A 16 6.04 -2.43 28.56
N ILE A 17 6.92 -1.49 28.96
CA ILE A 17 6.55 -0.37 29.85
C ILE A 17 6.07 0.86 29.07
N CYS A 18 6.46 1.02 27.79
CA CYS A 18 6.05 2.17 26.98
C CYS A 18 4.67 2.02 26.32
N ILE A 19 4.16 0.79 26.20
CA ILE A 19 2.87 0.48 25.52
C ILE A 19 1.65 0.98 26.34
N PHE A 20 1.81 1.30 27.63
CA PHE A 20 0.70 1.76 28.48
C PHE A 20 0.42 3.27 28.45
N ILE A 21 1.27 4.10 27.83
CA ILE A 21 1.22 5.57 28.01
C ILE A 21 0.79 6.35 26.74
N SER A 22 0.85 5.76 25.54
CA SER A 22 0.38 6.39 24.30
C SER A 22 -0.74 5.53 23.73
N GLY A 23 -1.93 6.11 23.50
CA GLY A 23 -3.21 5.42 23.23
C GLY A 23 -3.30 4.48 22.02
N ILE A 24 -2.18 4.10 21.40
CA ILE A 24 -2.10 3.05 20.39
C ILE A 24 -1.83 1.73 21.15
N PHE A 25 -2.90 1.05 21.55
CA PHE A 25 -2.83 -0.36 21.91
C PHE A 25 -2.60 -1.16 20.63
N LEU A 26 -1.33 -1.36 20.25
CA LEU A 26 -1.00 -2.48 19.37
C LEU A 26 -1.40 -3.74 20.14
N ALA A 27 -2.48 -4.40 19.71
CA ALA A 27 -2.81 -5.74 20.16
C ALA A 27 -1.72 -6.69 19.65
N ILE A 28 -0.59 -6.70 20.33
CA ILE A 28 0.38 -7.79 20.28
C ILE A 28 -0.23 -8.94 21.10
N SER A 29 -1.36 -9.47 20.64
CA SER A 29 -1.97 -10.68 21.22
C SER A 29 -1.11 -11.93 20.97
N GLY A 30 0.03 -11.78 20.27
CA GLY A 30 1.11 -12.77 20.18
C GLY A 30 2.29 -12.56 21.14
N CYS A 31 2.33 -11.51 21.98
CA CYS A 31 3.43 -11.28 22.94
C CYS A 31 3.31 -12.12 24.23
N GLY A 32 2.49 -13.18 24.22
CA GLY A 32 2.26 -14.07 25.37
C GLY A 32 3.20 -15.29 25.44
N ASP A 33 4.02 -15.52 24.42
CA ASP A 33 5.01 -16.60 24.45
C ASP A 33 6.33 -16.12 23.81
N PHE A 34 7.01 -15.19 24.48
CA PHE A 34 8.44 -15.01 24.27
C PHE A 34 9.16 -16.19 24.93
N VAL A 35 9.15 -17.31 24.19
CA VAL A 35 10.08 -18.45 24.19
C VAL A 35 10.92 -18.55 25.47
N THR A 36 10.63 -19.56 26.30
CA THR A 36 11.68 -20.18 27.12
C THR A 36 12.85 -20.51 26.21
N GLU A 37 13.99 -19.83 26.39
CA GLU A 37 15.20 -20.02 25.57
C GLU A 37 15.64 -21.49 25.62
N THR A 38 15.21 -22.24 24.62
CA THR A 38 15.75 -23.56 24.29
C THR A 38 16.48 -23.40 22.96
N ASP A 39 17.81 -23.32 23.02
CA ASP A 39 18.77 -23.21 21.90
C ASP A 39 18.24 -22.44 20.68
N ALA A 40 18.32 -21.11 20.73
CA ALA A 40 17.96 -20.23 19.61
C ALA A 40 18.77 -20.58 18.35
N GLY A 41 18.14 -21.29 17.42
CA GLY A 41 18.71 -21.59 16.10
C GLY A 41 19.06 -20.32 15.32
N SER A 42 19.85 -20.47 14.24
CA SER A 42 20.32 -19.35 13.41
C SER A 42 19.21 -18.42 12.90
N CYS A 43 18.01 -18.96 12.65
CA CYS A 43 16.83 -18.19 12.22
C CYS A 43 16.37 -17.15 13.25
N TYR A 44 16.13 -17.54 14.51
CA TYR A 44 15.63 -16.61 15.53
C TYR A 44 16.64 -15.52 15.86
N ASN A 45 17.93 -15.88 15.92
CA ASN A 45 19.00 -14.90 16.09
C ASN A 45 19.01 -13.89 14.93
N ALA A 46 18.83 -14.35 13.69
CA ALA A 46 18.78 -13.48 12.52
C ALA A 46 17.57 -12.53 12.55
N LEU A 47 16.38 -13.04 12.92
CA LEU A 47 15.18 -12.21 13.08
C LEU A 47 15.33 -11.16 14.18
N ASP A 48 15.86 -11.54 15.35
CA ASP A 48 16.04 -10.64 16.50
C ASP A 48 17.02 -9.50 16.19
N VAL A 49 18.12 -9.80 15.50
CA VAL A 49 19.09 -8.78 15.07
C VAL A 49 18.71 -8.08 13.77
N ARG A 50 17.53 -8.40 13.20
CA ARG A 50 17.00 -7.83 11.95
C ARG A 50 17.89 -8.08 10.72
N ASP A 51 18.62 -9.18 10.73
CA ASP A 51 19.31 -9.72 9.55
C ASP A 51 18.33 -10.55 8.72
N TYR A 52 17.45 -9.85 8.00
CA TYR A 52 16.37 -10.50 7.25
C TYR A 52 16.86 -11.37 6.10
N ASP A 53 18.03 -11.08 5.52
CA ASP A 53 18.62 -11.92 4.48
C ASP A 53 19.05 -13.29 5.02
N THR A 54 19.72 -13.29 6.18
CA THR A 54 20.03 -14.54 6.89
C THR A 54 18.75 -15.23 7.35
N ALA A 55 17.76 -14.50 7.86
CA ALA A 55 16.50 -15.10 8.29
C ALA A 55 15.75 -15.78 7.12
N ILE A 56 15.63 -15.11 5.96
CA ILE A 56 14.99 -15.68 4.76
C ILE A 56 15.64 -17.00 4.31
N SER A 57 16.97 -17.10 4.44
CA SER A 57 17.73 -18.28 4.02
C SER A 57 17.79 -19.40 5.06
N THR A 58 17.64 -19.08 6.36
CA THR A 58 17.81 -20.05 7.46
C THR A 58 16.49 -20.51 8.09
N CYS A 59 15.45 -19.69 8.06
CA CYS A 59 14.15 -20.04 8.62
C CYS A 59 13.43 -21.09 7.75
N THR A 60 13.00 -22.17 8.39
CA THR A 60 12.26 -23.27 7.73
C THR A 60 10.75 -23.15 7.90
N SER A 61 10.30 -22.51 8.99
CA SER A 61 8.89 -22.20 9.21
C SER A 61 8.41 -21.14 8.22
N ARG A 62 7.22 -21.38 7.65
CA ARG A 62 6.52 -20.43 6.77
C ARG A 62 6.30 -19.09 7.46
N LYS A 63 5.82 -19.10 8.72
CA LYS A 63 5.59 -17.89 9.52
C LYS A 63 6.87 -17.06 9.69
N ASP A 64 7.98 -17.69 10.07
CA ASP A 64 9.23 -17.00 10.36
C ASP A 64 9.85 -16.42 9.08
N LYS A 65 9.76 -17.17 7.96
CA LYS A 65 10.22 -16.70 6.66
C LYS A 65 9.37 -15.55 6.10
N ALA A 66 8.05 -15.62 6.26
CA ALA A 66 7.16 -14.51 5.92
C ALA A 66 7.46 -13.28 6.77
N THR A 67 7.66 -13.46 8.08
CA THR A 67 8.09 -12.38 9.00
C THR A 67 9.39 -11.72 8.53
N ALA A 68 10.36 -12.50 8.06
CA ALA A 68 11.61 -11.95 7.51
C ALA A 68 11.37 -11.12 6.23
N TYR A 69 10.48 -11.55 5.34
CA TYR A 69 10.10 -10.77 4.17
C TYR A 69 9.39 -9.45 4.54
N LEU A 70 8.43 -9.47 5.47
CA LEU A 70 7.80 -8.24 5.98
C LEU A 70 8.83 -7.30 6.60
N GLY A 71 9.76 -7.83 7.41
CA GLY A 71 10.85 -7.05 7.98
C GLY A 71 11.74 -6.40 6.91
N LYS A 72 12.04 -7.13 5.82
CA LYS A 72 12.80 -6.61 4.68
C LYS A 72 12.05 -5.51 3.91
N ALA A 73 10.72 -5.56 3.92
CA ALA A 73 9.87 -4.49 3.40
C ALA A 73 9.82 -3.26 4.33
N GLY A 74 10.39 -3.34 5.54
CA GLY A 74 10.35 -2.28 6.54
C GLY A 74 9.26 -2.46 7.61
N TYR A 75 8.47 -3.55 7.57
CA TYR A 75 7.48 -3.85 8.59
C TYR A 75 8.11 -4.63 9.75
N ASP A 76 8.67 -3.88 10.70
CA ASP A 76 9.26 -4.42 11.93
C ASP A 76 8.95 -3.57 13.15
N ILE A 77 9.22 -4.10 14.34
CA ILE A 77 8.88 -3.44 15.60
C ILE A 77 9.57 -2.07 15.78
N VAL A 78 10.79 -1.89 15.27
CA VAL A 78 11.52 -0.62 15.40
C VAL A 78 10.86 0.43 14.51
N ASN A 79 10.49 0.06 13.29
CA ASN A 79 9.84 0.97 12.36
C ASN A 79 8.41 1.28 12.80
N LEU A 80 7.67 0.32 13.34
CA LEU A 80 6.36 0.56 13.96
C LEU A 80 6.43 1.54 15.13
N LEU A 81 7.46 1.43 15.98
CA LEU A 81 7.68 2.37 17.08
C LEU A 81 8.05 3.79 16.60
N LYS A 82 8.74 3.91 15.46
CA LYS A 82 9.00 5.22 14.86
C LYS A 82 7.73 5.81 14.25
N ALA A 83 7.01 5.02 13.46
CA ALA A 83 5.81 5.44 12.78
C ALA A 83 4.71 5.92 13.75
N SER A 84 4.60 5.29 14.93
CA SER A 84 3.65 5.71 15.97
C SER A 84 3.96 7.08 16.60
N SER A 85 5.17 7.62 16.39
CA SER A 85 5.55 8.96 16.86
C SER A 85 5.26 10.07 15.87
N THR A 86 5.02 9.73 14.59
CA THR A 86 4.83 10.68 13.49
C THR A 86 3.84 10.10 12.49
N ALA A 87 2.54 10.21 12.75
CA ALA A 87 1.52 9.82 11.79
C ALA A 87 1.32 10.93 10.73
N PRO A 88 1.25 10.60 9.43
CA PRO A 88 0.87 11.57 8.42
C PRO A 88 -0.59 12.01 8.59
N SER A 89 -0.93 13.16 8.02
CA SER A 89 -2.29 13.71 8.03
C SER A 89 -2.68 14.14 6.64
N ALA A 90 -3.96 14.02 6.29
CA ALA A 90 -4.48 14.49 5.01
C ALA A 90 -4.17 15.97 4.79
N PHE A 91 -3.71 16.27 3.58
CA PHE A 91 -3.57 17.62 3.10
C PHE A 91 -4.94 18.23 2.86
N THR A 92 -5.03 19.54 3.10
CA THR A 92 -6.17 20.34 2.65
C THR A 92 -5.81 20.92 1.29
N ALA A 93 -6.68 20.73 0.30
CA ALA A 93 -6.44 21.27 -1.04
C ALA A 93 -6.16 22.80 -0.99
N PRO A 94 -5.19 23.30 -1.77
CA PRO A 94 -4.90 24.72 -1.84
C PRO A 94 -6.10 25.54 -2.33
N SER A 95 -6.22 26.78 -1.86
CA SER A 95 -7.29 27.66 -2.32
C SER A 95 -7.14 27.99 -3.81
N GLY A 96 -8.21 27.80 -4.57
CA GLY A 96 -8.24 28.12 -6.01
C GLY A 96 -7.72 27.00 -6.92
N VAL A 97 -7.47 25.80 -6.40
CA VAL A 97 -7.11 24.61 -7.18
C VAL A 97 -7.98 23.42 -6.74
N GLU A 98 -8.63 22.77 -7.69
CA GLU A 98 -9.56 21.66 -7.43
C GLU A 98 -8.84 20.31 -7.53
N LEU A 99 -7.95 19.99 -6.58
CA LEU A 99 -7.21 18.71 -6.56
C LEU A 99 -8.08 17.51 -6.16
N GLY A 100 -9.24 17.76 -5.54
CA GLY A 100 -10.13 16.76 -4.98
C GLY A 100 -9.77 16.37 -3.54
N THR A 101 -10.05 15.13 -3.17
CA THR A 101 -9.75 14.55 -1.86
C THR A 101 -8.35 13.93 -1.88
N ASP A 102 -7.62 14.12 -0.79
CA ASP A 102 -6.35 13.45 -0.52
C ASP A 102 -6.59 12.08 0.13
N ASP A 103 -6.21 11.01 -0.57
CA ASP A 103 -6.18 9.67 -0.01
C ASP A 103 -4.80 9.38 0.63
N ILE A 104 -4.78 9.42 1.96
CA ILE A 104 -3.56 9.26 2.78
C ILE A 104 -3.18 7.81 3.06
N SER A 105 -3.91 6.84 2.52
CA SER A 105 -3.67 5.41 2.80
C SER A 105 -2.23 5.02 2.43
N GLY A 106 -1.75 5.51 1.28
CA GLY A 106 -0.38 5.33 0.82
C GLY A 106 0.64 5.94 1.78
N ALA A 107 0.47 7.21 2.15
CA ALA A 107 1.38 7.96 3.02
C ALA A 107 1.52 7.28 4.39
N THR A 108 0.41 6.79 4.94
CA THR A 108 0.38 6.04 6.21
C THR A 108 1.25 4.79 6.14
N ILE A 109 1.15 4.03 5.06
CA ILE A 109 1.94 2.80 4.86
C ILE A 109 3.40 3.14 4.57
N LEU A 110 3.70 4.16 3.77
CA LEU A 110 5.07 4.61 3.55
C LEU A 110 5.74 5.05 4.86
N ASN A 111 5.01 5.71 5.76
CA ASN A 111 5.53 6.06 7.09
C ASN A 111 5.84 4.80 7.93
N ILE A 112 4.94 3.82 7.96
CA ILE A 112 5.15 2.53 8.66
C ILE A 112 6.41 1.82 8.14
N LEU A 113 6.58 1.77 6.81
CA LEU A 113 7.70 1.07 6.17
C LEU A 113 9.00 1.89 6.13
N GLN A 114 8.97 3.14 6.62
CA GLN A 114 10.10 4.09 6.57
C GLN A 114 10.55 4.40 5.13
N LEU A 115 9.57 4.62 4.25
CA LEU A 115 9.73 4.92 2.84
C LEU A 115 9.25 6.33 2.47
N SER A 116 8.81 7.14 3.45
CA SER A 116 8.30 8.49 3.20
C SER A 116 9.36 9.44 2.66
N THR A 117 8.93 10.61 2.16
CA THR A 117 9.79 11.69 1.68
C THR A 117 10.77 12.21 2.74
N ASP A 118 10.39 12.18 4.02
CA ASP A 118 11.27 12.57 5.14
C ASP A 118 12.40 11.55 5.39
N VAL A 119 12.19 10.29 5.04
CA VAL A 119 13.20 9.23 5.20
C VAL A 119 14.04 9.08 3.93
N ILE A 120 13.40 9.09 2.76
CA ILE A 120 14.02 8.96 1.45
C ILE A 120 13.56 10.12 0.57
N SER A 121 14.31 11.21 0.57
CA SER A 121 13.92 12.44 -0.15
C SER A 121 14.02 12.32 -1.67
N ASP A 122 14.98 11.55 -2.18
CA ASP A 122 15.16 11.34 -3.62
C ASP A 122 14.06 10.46 -4.22
N ASN A 123 13.35 10.98 -5.23
CA ASN A 123 12.19 10.32 -5.83
C ASN A 123 12.55 8.98 -6.51
N THR A 124 13.69 8.90 -7.18
CA THR A 124 14.10 7.68 -7.91
C THR A 124 14.50 6.58 -6.93
N LEU A 125 15.26 6.93 -5.88
CA LEU A 125 15.60 6.00 -4.82
C LEU A 125 14.36 5.55 -4.04
N ARG A 126 13.44 6.46 -3.76
CA ARG A 126 12.18 6.14 -3.07
C ARG A 126 11.31 5.21 -3.91
N ALA A 127 11.09 5.49 -5.19
CA ALA A 127 10.34 4.60 -6.09
C ALA A 127 10.95 3.18 -6.16
N THR A 128 12.28 3.09 -6.19
CA THR A 128 13.01 1.82 -6.15
C THR A 128 12.79 1.09 -4.81
N ALA A 129 12.86 1.81 -3.69
CA ALA A 129 12.64 1.25 -2.36
C ALA A 129 11.19 0.79 -2.15
N ILE A 130 10.20 1.54 -2.65
CA ILE A 130 8.78 1.18 -2.65
C ILE A 130 8.55 -0.09 -3.46
N THR A 131 9.12 -0.17 -4.67
CA THR A 131 9.03 -1.36 -5.54
C THR A 131 9.65 -2.59 -4.87
N ASN A 132 10.83 -2.45 -4.27
CA ASN A 132 11.47 -3.55 -3.55
C ASN A 132 10.64 -4.01 -2.34
N SER A 133 10.11 -3.08 -1.55
CA SER A 133 9.30 -3.38 -0.38
C SER A 133 8.01 -4.11 -0.77
N LYS A 134 7.33 -3.64 -1.83
CA LYS A 134 6.20 -4.35 -2.44
C LYS A 134 6.58 -5.78 -2.83
N ASN A 135 7.70 -5.98 -3.53
CA ASN A 135 8.13 -7.33 -3.93
C ASN A 135 8.40 -8.24 -2.71
N TYR A 136 8.91 -7.72 -1.59
CA TYR A 136 9.07 -8.51 -0.37
C TYR A 136 7.72 -8.86 0.27
N LEU A 137 6.77 -7.93 0.32
CA LEU A 137 5.40 -8.18 0.78
C LEU A 137 4.68 -9.22 -0.12
N ASP A 138 4.90 -9.16 -1.44
CA ASP A 138 4.39 -10.16 -2.38
C ASP A 138 4.97 -11.54 -2.11
N ASN A 139 6.27 -11.64 -1.79
CA ASN A 139 6.88 -12.91 -1.41
C ASN A 139 6.30 -13.45 -0.09
N ALA A 140 5.97 -12.58 0.87
CA ALA A 140 5.34 -13.01 2.12
C ALA A 140 3.93 -13.56 1.87
N SER A 141 3.08 -12.84 1.15
CA SER A 141 1.73 -13.31 0.82
C SER A 141 1.75 -14.56 -0.07
N ALA A 142 2.68 -14.67 -1.01
CA ALA A 142 2.86 -15.87 -1.83
C ALA A 142 3.21 -17.12 -1.00
N LEU A 143 3.90 -16.96 0.13
CA LEU A 143 4.16 -18.05 1.07
C LEU A 143 2.92 -18.43 1.89
N LEU A 144 2.11 -17.45 2.29
CA LEU A 144 1.04 -17.61 3.28
C LEU A 144 -0.31 -17.90 2.63
N HIS A 145 -0.75 -17.04 1.72
CA HIS A 145 -2.09 -17.04 1.15
C HIS A 145 -2.57 -18.39 0.57
N PRO A 146 -1.72 -19.21 -0.10
CA PRO A 146 -2.15 -20.51 -0.62
C PRO A 146 -2.72 -21.46 0.44
N TYR A 147 -2.40 -21.25 1.72
CA TYR A 147 -2.82 -22.08 2.84
C TYR A 147 -4.00 -21.50 3.62
N LEU A 148 -4.54 -20.34 3.22
CA LEU A 148 -5.66 -19.68 3.91
C LEU A 148 -6.92 -20.56 3.98
N SER A 149 -7.15 -21.37 2.94
CA SER A 149 -8.27 -22.32 2.85
C SER A 149 -7.84 -23.80 2.93
N ASP A 150 -6.56 -24.07 3.20
CA ASP A 150 -6.05 -25.43 3.32
C ASP A 150 -6.30 -25.99 4.73
N ASN A 151 -7.27 -26.89 4.86
CA ASN A 151 -7.59 -27.53 6.14
C ASN A 151 -6.53 -28.56 6.59
N SER A 152 -5.60 -28.94 5.72
CA SER A 152 -4.52 -29.90 6.04
C SER A 152 -3.29 -29.23 6.64
N SER A 153 -3.08 -27.95 6.32
CA SER A 153 -2.01 -27.11 6.86
C SER A 153 -2.53 -25.69 7.08
N PRO A 154 -3.54 -25.50 7.95
CA PRO A 154 -4.20 -24.22 8.12
C PRO A 154 -3.22 -23.17 8.65
N LEU A 155 -3.41 -21.93 8.20
CA LEU A 155 -2.68 -20.80 8.77
C LEU A 155 -3.08 -20.60 10.24
N SER A 156 -2.09 -20.34 11.08
CA SER A 156 -2.30 -19.79 12.42
C SER A 156 -2.86 -18.35 12.34
N ALA A 157 -3.43 -17.86 13.43
CA ALA A 157 -3.94 -16.48 13.49
C ALA A 157 -2.86 -15.43 13.15
N ASP A 158 -1.62 -15.64 13.61
CA ASP A 158 -0.49 -14.76 13.30
C ASP A 158 -0.14 -14.79 11.81
N GLU A 159 -0.16 -15.97 11.18
CA GLU A 159 0.10 -16.10 9.75
C GLU A 159 -0.98 -15.42 8.91
N ILE A 160 -2.26 -15.54 9.30
CA ILE A 160 -3.35 -14.83 8.63
C ILE A 160 -3.14 -13.32 8.77
N LEU A 161 -2.78 -12.83 9.95
CA LEU A 161 -2.51 -11.40 10.17
C LEU A 161 -1.33 -10.90 9.32
N LEU A 162 -0.23 -11.66 9.25
CA LEU A 162 0.92 -11.34 8.39
C LEU A 162 0.52 -11.30 6.91
N ASP A 163 -0.29 -12.25 6.46
CA ASP A 163 -0.82 -12.28 5.09
C ASP A 163 -1.69 -11.06 4.80
N THR A 164 -2.59 -10.69 5.72
CA THR A 164 -3.45 -9.51 5.61
C THR A 164 -2.63 -8.22 5.48
N PHE A 165 -1.61 -8.02 6.34
CA PHE A 165 -0.74 -6.83 6.23
C PHE A 165 0.07 -6.83 4.94
N ALA A 166 0.63 -7.97 4.55
CA ALA A 166 1.38 -8.10 3.30
C ALA A 166 0.53 -7.70 2.09
N LEU A 167 -0.70 -8.21 2.00
CA LEU A 167 -1.65 -7.89 0.93
C LEU A 167 -2.07 -6.42 0.93
N ALA A 168 -2.49 -5.88 2.09
CA ALA A 168 -2.93 -4.50 2.20
C ALA A 168 -1.82 -3.51 1.81
N PHE A 169 -0.59 -3.78 2.26
CA PHE A 169 0.55 -2.91 1.99
C PHE A 169 1.00 -3.03 0.54
N SER A 170 1.15 -4.25 -0.01
CA SER A 170 1.47 -4.43 -1.44
C SER A 170 0.48 -3.71 -2.35
N MET A 171 -0.81 -3.78 -2.03
CA MET A 171 -1.88 -3.14 -2.79
C MET A 171 -1.75 -1.61 -2.81
N GLN A 172 -1.46 -1.00 -1.66
CA GLN A 172 -1.30 0.44 -1.56
C GLN A 172 0.02 0.91 -2.18
N LEU A 173 1.12 0.18 -1.98
CA LEU A 173 2.38 0.48 -2.66
C LEU A 173 2.23 0.37 -4.19
N TYR A 174 1.43 -0.58 -4.70
CA TYR A 174 1.09 -0.65 -6.11
C TYR A 174 0.37 0.62 -6.59
N GLN A 175 -0.61 1.11 -5.82
CA GLN A 175 -1.31 2.35 -6.15
C GLN A 175 -0.38 3.55 -6.17
N VAL A 176 0.48 3.70 -5.15
CA VAL A 176 1.49 4.76 -5.11
C VAL A 176 2.38 4.71 -6.35
N ILE A 177 2.93 3.54 -6.69
CA ILE A 177 3.78 3.38 -7.89
C ILE A 177 3.05 3.79 -9.17
N THR A 178 1.75 3.50 -9.25
CA THR A 178 0.97 3.64 -10.50
C THR A 178 0.40 5.04 -10.68
N TYR A 179 -0.07 5.66 -9.60
CA TYR A 179 -0.91 6.85 -9.66
C TYR A 179 -0.29 8.10 -9.07
N ASP A 180 0.56 7.97 -8.05
CA ASP A 180 1.15 9.10 -7.33
C ASP A 180 2.41 9.58 -8.10
N ASN A 181 2.17 10.40 -9.11
CA ASN A 181 3.18 10.87 -10.05
C ASN A 181 3.16 12.40 -10.24
N ALA A 182 2.40 13.13 -9.41
CA ALA A 182 2.22 14.59 -9.44
C ALA A 182 1.59 15.16 -10.72
N THR A 183 1.09 14.32 -11.63
CA THR A 183 0.37 14.77 -12.83
C THR A 183 -1.12 14.75 -12.56
N THR A 184 -1.84 15.81 -12.91
CA THR A 184 -3.28 15.92 -12.64
C THR A 184 -4.12 15.89 -13.91
N ALA A 185 -5.36 15.44 -13.79
CA ALA A 185 -6.41 15.72 -14.76
C ALA A 185 -7.75 15.98 -14.06
N SER A 186 -8.56 16.83 -14.67
CA SER A 186 -9.88 17.21 -14.17
C SER A 186 -10.90 16.08 -14.22
N ALA A 187 -10.72 15.08 -15.10
CA ALA A 187 -11.64 13.97 -15.27
C ALA A 187 -10.92 12.68 -15.69
N ILE A 188 -11.54 11.53 -15.39
CA ILE A 188 -11.10 10.21 -15.86
C ILE A 188 -11.40 9.97 -17.34
N VAL A 189 -12.37 10.67 -17.94
CA VAL A 189 -12.76 10.50 -19.34
C VAL A 189 -12.12 11.58 -20.20
N PRO A 190 -11.39 11.23 -21.27
CA PRO A 190 -10.82 12.23 -22.18
C PRO A 190 -11.92 12.99 -22.93
N SER A 191 -11.68 14.27 -23.21
CA SER A 191 -12.70 15.16 -23.79
C SER A 191 -12.23 15.93 -25.03
N GLY A 192 -13.20 16.40 -25.81
CA GLY A 192 -12.99 17.15 -27.06
C GLY A 192 -12.65 16.25 -28.25
N ASP A 193 -12.62 16.85 -29.44
CA ASP A 193 -12.43 16.13 -30.72
C ASP A 193 -11.08 15.39 -30.80
N SER A 194 -10.08 15.82 -30.02
CA SER A 194 -8.75 15.21 -29.96
C SER A 194 -8.53 14.31 -28.73
N LEU A 195 -9.57 14.01 -27.94
CA LEU A 195 -9.49 13.19 -26.72
C LEU A 195 -8.37 13.63 -25.77
N THR A 196 -8.56 14.78 -25.15
CA THR A 196 -7.58 15.41 -24.25
C THR A 196 -7.83 15.07 -22.79
N CYS A 197 -6.75 14.87 -22.05
CA CYS A 197 -6.74 14.77 -20.59
C CYS A 197 -6.25 16.11 -20.06
N SER A 198 -7.20 17.01 -19.77
CA SER A 198 -6.86 18.38 -19.37
C SER A 198 -6.40 18.41 -17.92
N GLU A 199 -5.20 18.97 -17.73
CA GLU A 199 -4.63 19.27 -16.41
C GLU A 199 -5.58 20.16 -15.60
N VAL A 200 -5.52 20.06 -14.28
CA VAL A 200 -6.29 20.92 -13.38
C VAL A 200 -5.73 22.34 -13.41
N ASP A 201 -6.59 23.33 -13.60
CA ASP A 201 -6.20 24.74 -13.58
C ASP A 201 -5.51 25.10 -12.25
N GLY A 202 -4.31 25.69 -12.35
CA GLY A 202 -3.52 26.11 -11.19
C GLY A 202 -2.70 25.00 -10.50
N ALA A 203 -2.67 23.78 -11.05
CA ALA A 203 -1.83 22.68 -10.53
C ALA A 203 -0.32 22.99 -10.59
N ASP A 204 0.10 23.88 -11.49
CA ASP A 204 1.48 24.37 -11.59
C ASP A 204 1.81 25.50 -10.58
N GLY A 205 0.83 25.94 -9.79
CA GLY A 205 1.00 26.92 -8.74
C GLY A 205 1.88 26.41 -7.59
N THR A 206 2.59 27.33 -6.92
CA THR A 206 3.53 26.99 -5.83
C THR A 206 2.89 26.18 -4.70
N ASP A 207 1.66 26.53 -4.31
CA ASP A 207 0.96 25.84 -3.21
C ASP A 207 0.52 24.42 -3.63
N ALA A 208 0.09 24.24 -4.88
CA ALA A 208 -0.26 22.92 -5.41
C ALA A 208 0.98 22.03 -5.55
N GLN A 209 2.09 22.55 -6.09
CA GLN A 209 3.36 21.81 -6.17
C GLN A 209 3.95 21.42 -4.82
N ALA A 210 3.57 22.11 -3.73
CA ALA A 210 3.98 21.71 -2.38
C ALA A 210 3.29 20.42 -1.90
N MET A 211 2.14 20.07 -2.49
CA MET A 211 1.32 18.90 -2.14
C MET A 211 1.32 17.81 -3.22
N LEU A 212 1.46 18.19 -4.50
CA LEU A 212 1.60 17.26 -5.62
C LEU A 212 3.05 16.78 -5.72
N LYS A 213 3.40 15.77 -4.93
CA LYS A 213 4.74 15.20 -4.91
C LYS A 213 4.68 13.73 -5.23
N ALA A 214 5.27 13.36 -6.36
CA ALA A 214 5.35 11.97 -6.78
C ALA A 214 5.91 11.06 -5.68
N MET A 215 5.24 9.94 -5.46
CA MET A 215 5.63 8.86 -4.55
C MET A 215 5.70 9.29 -3.08
N ASP A 216 4.93 10.28 -2.65
CA ASP A 216 4.83 10.68 -1.24
C ASP A 216 3.71 9.95 -0.48
N GLY A 217 2.86 9.23 -1.22
CA GLY A 217 1.75 8.43 -0.73
C GLY A 217 0.46 9.20 -0.49
N HIS A 218 0.46 10.52 -0.70
CA HIS A 218 -0.74 11.35 -0.70
C HIS A 218 -1.33 11.34 -2.10
N LEU A 219 -2.36 10.53 -2.31
CA LEU A 219 -2.88 10.29 -3.65
C LEU A 219 -4.15 11.12 -3.88
N TRP A 220 -4.03 12.17 -4.69
CA TRP A 220 -5.17 13.02 -5.02
C TRP A 220 -6.10 12.36 -6.04
N ASN A 221 -7.41 12.65 -5.96
CA ASN A 221 -8.36 12.22 -6.98
C ASN A 221 -7.91 12.62 -8.40
N THR A 222 -7.34 13.81 -8.54
CA THR A 222 -6.91 14.34 -9.84
C THR A 222 -5.66 13.66 -10.40
N GLU A 223 -4.80 13.08 -9.55
CA GLU A 223 -3.70 12.22 -10.02
C GLU A 223 -4.21 10.87 -10.51
N ARG A 224 -5.19 10.29 -9.79
CA ARG A 224 -5.90 9.10 -10.25
C ARG A 224 -6.53 9.36 -11.62
N ASN A 225 -7.19 10.50 -11.79
CA ASN A 225 -7.81 10.91 -13.04
C ASN A 225 -6.80 11.00 -14.19
N ALA A 226 -5.61 11.57 -13.97
CA ALA A 226 -4.61 11.73 -15.02
C ALA A 226 -4.22 10.40 -15.65
N VAL A 227 -3.88 9.43 -14.80
CA VAL A 227 -3.48 8.09 -15.25
C VAL A 227 -4.63 7.37 -15.95
N GLN A 228 -5.86 7.50 -15.43
CA GLN A 228 -7.02 6.81 -16.00
C GLN A 228 -7.47 7.42 -17.32
N CYS A 229 -7.45 8.74 -17.42
CA CYS A 229 -7.74 9.44 -18.65
C CYS A 229 -6.78 9.05 -19.77
N GLU A 230 -5.48 8.99 -19.51
CA GLU A 230 -4.51 8.59 -20.54
C GLU A 230 -4.65 7.11 -20.92
N ARG A 231 -5.02 6.23 -19.98
CA ARG A 231 -5.36 4.82 -20.29
C ARG A 231 -6.59 4.72 -21.19
N MET A 232 -7.68 5.39 -20.83
CA MET A 232 -8.91 5.41 -21.63
C MET A 232 -8.65 5.98 -23.02
N LYS A 233 -7.97 7.12 -23.11
CA LYS A 233 -7.56 7.75 -24.37
C LYS A 233 -6.76 6.79 -25.24
N THR A 234 -5.77 6.11 -24.67
CA THR A 234 -4.95 5.13 -25.40
C THR A 234 -5.81 3.96 -25.89
N ALA A 235 -6.72 3.44 -25.06
CA ALA A 235 -7.63 2.37 -25.45
C ALA A 235 -8.56 2.80 -26.60
N ILE A 236 -9.18 3.98 -26.51
CA ILE A 236 -10.07 4.52 -27.55
C ILE A 236 -9.31 4.73 -28.86
N GLN A 237 -8.09 5.29 -28.81
CA GLN A 237 -7.26 5.53 -29.99
C GLN A 237 -6.79 4.23 -30.68
N SER A 238 -6.82 3.10 -29.97
CA SER A 238 -6.49 1.80 -30.54
C SER A 238 -7.64 1.14 -31.32
N LEU A 239 -8.86 1.68 -31.20
CA LEU A 239 -10.04 1.19 -31.91
C LEU A 239 -10.03 1.64 -33.39
N SER A 240 -10.59 0.80 -34.26
CA SER A 240 -10.79 1.14 -35.68
C SER A 240 -11.92 2.14 -35.92
N ASP A 241 -12.93 2.13 -35.06
CA ASP A 241 -14.02 3.11 -34.99
C ASP A 241 -14.31 3.38 -33.51
N SER A 242 -14.22 4.63 -33.10
CA SER A 242 -14.39 5.04 -31.70
C SER A 242 -15.72 5.74 -31.44
N LYS A 243 -16.57 5.93 -32.45
CA LYS A 243 -17.77 6.77 -32.32
C LYS A 243 -18.76 6.21 -31.28
N GLU A 244 -19.07 4.91 -31.38
CA GLU A 244 -20.00 4.23 -30.47
C GLU A 244 -19.47 4.26 -29.03
N VAL A 245 -18.19 3.91 -28.83
CA VAL A 245 -17.54 3.94 -27.51
C VAL A 245 -17.56 5.34 -26.88
N ILE A 246 -17.37 6.40 -27.67
CA ILE A 246 -17.44 7.79 -27.16
C ILE A 246 -18.86 8.13 -26.69
N GLU A 247 -19.90 7.69 -27.42
CA GLU A 247 -21.30 7.88 -27.03
C GLU A 247 -21.64 7.08 -25.76
N GLU A 248 -21.15 5.85 -25.63
CA GLU A 248 -21.30 5.02 -24.44
C GLU A 248 -20.57 5.63 -23.23
N LEU A 249 -19.33 6.11 -23.42
CA LEU A 249 -18.54 6.77 -22.37
C LEU A 249 -19.22 8.02 -21.83
N ALA A 250 -19.86 8.82 -22.68
CA ALA A 250 -20.61 10.00 -22.24
C ALA A 250 -21.76 9.62 -21.29
N THR A 251 -22.43 8.49 -21.57
CA THR A 251 -23.48 7.94 -20.70
C THR A 251 -22.89 7.37 -19.42
N TRP A 252 -21.82 6.58 -19.53
CA TRP A 252 -21.11 5.96 -18.42
C TRP A 252 -20.56 7.00 -17.43
N ALA A 253 -20.00 8.11 -17.90
CA ALA A 253 -19.47 9.18 -17.06
C ALA A 253 -20.49 9.76 -16.07
N SER A 254 -21.79 9.69 -16.39
CA SER A 254 -22.87 10.16 -15.53
C SER A 254 -23.53 9.03 -14.71
N ALA A 255 -23.54 7.81 -15.23
CA ALA A 255 -24.25 6.67 -14.63
C ALA A 255 -23.36 5.77 -13.76
N GLY A 256 -22.05 5.76 -14.00
CA GLY A 256 -21.09 4.81 -13.44
C GLY A 256 -21.31 3.38 -13.93
N GLY A 257 -20.76 2.42 -13.20
CA GLY A 257 -20.82 0.98 -13.51
C GLY A 257 -19.59 0.50 -14.29
N LEU A 258 -19.71 -0.64 -14.96
CA LEU A 258 -18.60 -1.18 -15.76
C LEU A 258 -18.34 -0.31 -17.00
N LEU A 259 -17.06 -0.17 -17.36
CA LEU A 259 -16.66 0.50 -18.59
C LEU A 259 -17.27 -0.19 -19.83
N PRO A 260 -17.46 0.58 -20.93
CA PRO A 260 -17.77 0.05 -22.25
C PRO A 260 -16.88 -1.14 -22.62
N SER A 261 -17.48 -2.22 -23.10
CA SER A 261 -16.78 -3.49 -23.32
C SER A 261 -15.58 -3.36 -24.24
N ASP A 262 -15.66 -2.48 -25.23
CA ASP A 262 -14.66 -2.31 -26.27
C ASP A 262 -13.33 -1.75 -25.77
N ILE A 263 -13.34 -1.06 -24.63
CA ILE A 263 -12.12 -0.51 -24.00
C ILE A 263 -11.84 -1.10 -22.63
N ARG A 264 -12.80 -1.81 -22.03
CA ARG A 264 -12.72 -2.25 -20.63
C ARG A 264 -11.48 -3.08 -20.37
N ASP A 265 -11.20 -4.10 -21.19
CA ASP A 265 -10.03 -4.97 -20.97
C ASP A 265 -8.73 -4.15 -21.10
N ALA A 266 -8.60 -3.32 -22.13
CA ALA A 266 -7.42 -2.47 -22.31
C ALA A 266 -7.19 -1.48 -21.15
N VAL A 267 -8.25 -0.99 -20.51
CA VAL A 267 -8.17 -0.08 -19.35
C VAL A 267 -7.95 -0.84 -18.04
N CYS A 268 -8.58 -2.01 -17.88
CA CYS A 268 -8.66 -2.75 -16.62
C CYS A 268 -7.61 -3.84 -16.45
N ASP A 269 -7.08 -4.44 -17.52
CA ASP A 269 -6.02 -5.46 -17.45
C ASP A 269 -4.79 -4.94 -16.67
N PRO A 270 -4.35 -3.68 -16.85
CA PRO A 270 -3.25 -3.15 -16.03
C PRO A 270 -3.58 -2.98 -14.55
N LEU A 271 -4.83 -3.15 -14.12
CA LEU A 271 -5.29 -3.10 -12.73
C LEU A 271 -5.61 -4.49 -12.16
N GLU A 272 -5.27 -5.57 -12.91
CA GLU A 272 -5.49 -6.95 -12.48
C GLU A 272 -4.81 -7.26 -11.13
N ASP A 273 -3.60 -6.72 -10.91
CA ASP A 273 -2.88 -6.86 -9.65
C ASP A 273 -3.69 -6.27 -8.47
N LEU A 274 -4.28 -5.08 -8.63
CA LEU A 274 -5.12 -4.46 -7.60
C LEU A 274 -6.38 -5.29 -7.32
N THR A 275 -7.01 -5.83 -8.36
CA THR A 275 -8.16 -6.72 -8.21
C THR A 275 -7.79 -7.99 -7.47
N THR A 276 -6.63 -8.57 -7.80
CA THR A 276 -6.07 -9.75 -7.14
C THR A 276 -5.78 -9.49 -5.67
N TYR A 277 -5.08 -8.39 -5.35
CA TYR A 277 -4.82 -8.03 -3.96
C TYR A 277 -6.10 -7.82 -3.18
N LEU A 278 -7.07 -7.08 -3.72
CA LEU A 278 -8.32 -6.78 -3.04
C LEU A 278 -9.13 -8.06 -2.76
N SER A 279 -9.18 -9.00 -3.69
CA SER A 279 -9.83 -10.29 -3.50
C SER A 279 -9.17 -11.09 -2.38
N LYS A 280 -7.85 -11.27 -2.46
CA LYS A 280 -7.08 -12.01 -1.45
C LYS A 280 -7.19 -11.35 -0.07
N LEU A 281 -7.13 -10.02 -0.01
CA LEU A 281 -7.27 -9.27 1.23
C LEU A 281 -8.66 -9.52 1.84
N THR A 282 -9.70 -9.49 1.03
CA THR A 282 -11.07 -9.78 1.47
C THR A 282 -11.18 -11.18 2.05
N ASP A 283 -10.57 -12.17 1.40
CA ASP A 283 -10.52 -13.55 1.90
C ASP A 283 -9.82 -13.63 3.26
N SER A 284 -8.65 -13.01 3.41
CA SER A 284 -7.88 -13.04 4.66
C SER A 284 -8.60 -12.30 5.80
N VAL A 285 -9.18 -11.13 5.52
CA VAL A 285 -9.98 -10.36 6.49
C VAL A 285 -11.20 -11.16 6.96
N SER A 286 -11.83 -11.95 6.09
CA SER A 286 -12.97 -12.80 6.48
C SER A 286 -12.64 -13.86 7.55
N LYS A 287 -11.35 -14.18 7.73
CA LYS A 287 -10.85 -15.13 8.74
C LYS A 287 -10.40 -14.45 10.03
N LEU A 288 -10.41 -13.12 10.08
CA LEU A 288 -9.99 -12.33 11.23
C LEU A 288 -11.17 -11.58 11.85
N THR A 289 -11.06 -11.31 13.14
CA THR A 289 -11.87 -10.28 13.79
C THR A 289 -10.99 -9.05 13.96
N LEU A 290 -11.04 -8.12 13.00
CA LEU A 290 -10.31 -6.86 13.07
C LEU A 290 -11.01 -5.94 14.07
N THR A 291 -10.36 -5.62 15.18
CA THR A 291 -10.84 -4.63 16.16
C THR A 291 -9.70 -3.74 16.58
N GLY A 292 -9.98 -2.44 16.72
CA GLY A 292 -9.01 -1.42 17.15
C GLY A 292 -8.36 -0.64 16.00
N GLU A 293 -7.80 0.52 16.36
CA GLU A 293 -7.14 1.47 15.44
C GLU A 293 -5.92 0.87 14.71
N ASN A 294 -5.31 -0.19 15.26
CA ASN A 294 -4.19 -0.88 14.64
C ASN A 294 -4.54 -1.67 13.36
N THR A 295 -5.82 -1.76 13.01
CA THR A 295 -6.31 -2.38 11.77
C THR A 295 -6.81 -1.37 10.74
N GLU A 296 -6.81 -0.08 11.08
CA GLU A 296 -7.22 1.02 10.20
C GLU A 296 -6.44 1.05 8.87
N PRO A 297 -5.10 0.85 8.83
CA PRO A 297 -4.38 0.81 7.56
C PRO A 297 -4.86 -0.31 6.61
N ILE A 298 -5.47 -1.38 7.13
CA ILE A 298 -6.02 -2.47 6.30
C ILE A 298 -7.37 -2.05 5.73
N THR A 299 -8.26 -1.50 6.57
CA THR A 299 -9.60 -1.08 6.13
C THR A 299 -9.56 0.11 5.19
N ASP A 300 -8.64 1.05 5.43
CA ASP A 300 -8.43 2.20 4.56
C ASP A 300 -7.85 1.75 3.23
N ALA A 301 -6.86 0.84 3.25
CA ALA A 301 -6.32 0.27 2.02
C ALA A 301 -7.39 -0.43 1.18
N GLN A 302 -8.29 -1.19 1.82
CA GLN A 302 -9.39 -1.87 1.17
C GLN A 302 -10.40 -0.87 0.58
N THR A 303 -10.77 0.15 1.35
CA THR A 303 -11.72 1.19 0.94
C THR A 303 -11.16 2.00 -0.24
N SER A 304 -9.94 2.51 -0.11
CA SER A 304 -9.20 3.23 -1.15
C SER A 304 -9.18 2.47 -2.49
N THR A 305 -8.75 1.20 -2.47
CA THR A 305 -8.66 0.38 -3.69
C THR A 305 -10.04 0.08 -4.28
N ASN A 306 -11.02 -0.23 -3.43
CA ASN A 306 -12.36 -0.56 -3.88
C ASN A 306 -13.05 0.65 -4.51
N THR A 307 -12.87 1.84 -3.93
CA THR A 307 -13.35 3.11 -4.51
C THR A 307 -12.67 3.35 -5.86
N LEU A 308 -11.34 3.25 -5.93
CA LEU A 308 -10.60 3.38 -7.19
C LEU A 308 -11.16 2.46 -8.28
N LEU A 309 -11.27 1.15 -8.02
CA LEU A 309 -11.69 0.17 -9.04
C LEU A 309 -13.13 0.39 -9.52
N LYS A 310 -14.02 0.91 -8.66
CA LYS A 310 -15.39 1.29 -9.01
C LYS A 310 -15.41 2.57 -9.85
N ASP A 311 -14.68 3.59 -9.43
CA ASP A 311 -14.65 4.90 -10.09
C ASP A 311 -14.13 4.78 -11.53
N VAL A 312 -13.18 3.86 -11.77
CA VAL A 312 -12.64 3.60 -13.12
C VAL A 312 -13.46 2.59 -13.92
N GLY A 313 -14.52 2.01 -13.34
CA GLY A 313 -15.40 1.06 -14.02
C GLY A 313 -14.79 -0.31 -14.33
N CYS A 314 -13.77 -0.71 -13.56
CA CYS A 314 -13.18 -2.05 -13.60
C CYS A 314 -13.83 -3.03 -12.61
N LYS A 315 -14.73 -2.53 -11.75
CA LYS A 315 -15.50 -3.31 -10.79
C LYS A 315 -16.87 -2.66 -10.56
N GLU A 316 -17.88 -3.47 -10.25
CA GLU A 316 -19.22 -3.00 -9.80
C GLU A 316 -19.22 -2.51 -8.34
#